data_AF-A0AAD2E8V5-F1
#
_entry.id   AF-A0AAD2E8V5-F1
#
_cell.length_a   1.000
_cell.length_b   1.000
_cell.length_c   1.000
_cell.angle_alpha   90.00
_cell.angle_beta   90.00
_cell.angle_gamma   90.00
#
_symmetry.space_group_name_H-M   'P 1'
#
loop_
_entity.id
_entity.type
_entity.pdbx_description
1 polymer ?
#
loop_
_entity_poly.entity_id
_entity_poly.type
_entity_poly.pdbx_seq_one_letter_code
_entity_poly.pdbx_strand_id
1 'polypeptide(L)'
;MGASLSLLTENGSSNGGPSLGDIPESCVACVFLHLTPPEICNLARLNRAFRGAASSDAVWEAKLPSNYHHLLDLLPQTDGDTNHKLSKKAIFAILSRPHPFDDGNKALWLDKFSGRVCMSISAKGMAITGIEDRRYWNWVPTEESRFPVIAYLQQIWWFEVAGGVKFPFNPDIYTLSFRVHLGKFSKRLGRRVCNFEHTHGLDIKPVRFELSTSDGQQASTECFLDDTEQDGANGNHKRGCWIDYKVGEFIVSESDPETEVRFSMKQIDCTHSKGGLCVDSVSIIPSNVRERRGGFLK
;
A
#
# COMPACT_ATOMS: atom_id res chain seq x y z
N MET A 1 -28.20 -37.86 10.35
CA MET A 1 -29.61 -38.00 10.77
C MET A 1 -30.13 -36.62 11.17
N GLY A 2 -31.32 -36.23 10.67
CA GLY A 2 -32.02 -34.95 10.92
C GLY A 2 -31.51 -33.80 10.05
N ALA A 3 -31.99 -33.48 8.84
CA ALA A 3 -33.36 -33.23 8.36
C ALA A 3 -34.03 -32.03 9.07
N SER A 4 -34.03 -30.88 8.38
CA SER A 4 -35.14 -29.92 8.47
C SER A 4 -35.35 -29.33 7.07
N LEU A 5 -36.28 -29.95 6.35
CA LEU A 5 -36.88 -29.46 5.11
C LEU A 5 -38.11 -28.66 5.52
N SER A 6 -38.14 -27.36 5.23
CA SER A 6 -39.40 -26.60 5.21
C SER A 6 -39.83 -26.42 3.76
N LEU A 7 -40.64 -27.38 3.29
CA LEU A 7 -41.57 -27.20 2.18
C LEU A 7 -42.70 -26.28 2.65
N LEU A 8 -42.84 -25.13 1.99
CA LEU A 8 -44.09 -24.38 1.98
C LEU A 8 -44.40 -24.02 0.53
N THR A 9 -45.24 -24.85 -0.08
CA THR A 9 -46.07 -24.43 -1.20
C THR A 9 -47.50 -24.46 -0.71
N GLU A 10 -48.16 -23.31 -0.62
CA GLU A 10 -49.56 -23.23 -1.01
C GLU A 10 -49.94 -21.80 -1.42
N ASN A 11 -50.60 -21.74 -2.57
CA ASN A 11 -51.04 -20.56 -3.29
C ASN A 11 -52.03 -19.72 -2.47
N GLY A 12 -51.76 -18.42 -2.38
CA GLY A 12 -52.72 -17.39 -1.99
C GLY A 12 -52.53 -16.15 -2.85
N SER A 13 -53.52 -15.89 -3.72
CA SER A 13 -53.84 -14.62 -4.39
C SER A 13 -52.84 -13.46 -4.22
N SER A 14 -52.10 -13.22 -5.31
CA SER A 14 -51.43 -11.97 -5.71
C SER A 14 -51.64 -10.74 -4.81
N ASN A 15 -50.63 -10.46 -4.00
CA ASN A 15 -50.19 -9.10 -3.69
C ASN A 15 -48.65 -9.03 -3.81
N GLY A 16 -48.12 -9.75 -4.80
CA GLY A 16 -46.68 -9.84 -5.09
C GLY A 16 -46.19 -8.59 -5.80
N GLY A 17 -45.90 -7.54 -5.03
CA GLY A 17 -45.14 -6.42 -5.53
C GLY A 17 -43.78 -6.88 -6.06
N PRO A 18 -43.18 -6.15 -7.01
CA PRO A 18 -41.88 -6.52 -7.58
C PRO A 18 -40.85 -6.68 -6.46
N SER A 19 -40.17 -7.82 -6.46
CA SER A 19 -39.12 -8.13 -5.50
C SER A 19 -37.75 -7.73 -6.06
N LEU A 20 -36.75 -7.58 -5.18
CA LEU A 20 -35.37 -7.30 -5.59
C LEU A 20 -34.77 -8.42 -6.46
N GLY A 21 -35.36 -9.63 -6.44
CA GLY A 21 -34.97 -10.75 -7.29
C GLY A 21 -35.48 -10.66 -8.73
N ASP A 22 -36.48 -9.81 -8.99
CA ASP A 22 -37.09 -9.62 -10.30
C ASP A 22 -36.35 -8.58 -11.16
N ILE A 23 -35.35 -7.89 -10.59
CA ILE A 23 -34.52 -6.92 -11.30
C ILE A 23 -33.57 -7.66 -12.25
N PRO A 24 -33.55 -7.32 -13.55
CA PRO A 24 -32.61 -7.90 -14.51
C PRO A 24 -31.14 -7.69 -14.11
N GLU A 25 -30.29 -8.68 -14.37
CA GLU A 25 -28.86 -8.61 -14.03
C GLU A 25 -28.16 -7.41 -14.69
N SER A 26 -28.58 -7.03 -15.90
CA SER A 26 -28.07 -5.87 -16.62
C SER A 26 -28.36 -4.56 -15.86
N CYS A 27 -29.54 -4.41 -15.27
CA CYS A 27 -29.90 -3.25 -14.46
C CYS A 27 -29.06 -3.20 -13.17
N VAL A 28 -28.85 -4.35 -12.51
CA VAL A 28 -27.99 -4.44 -11.33
C VAL A 28 -26.53 -4.12 -11.68
N ALA A 29 -26.05 -4.59 -12.83
CA ALA A 29 -24.70 -4.29 -13.32
C ALA A 29 -24.46 -2.79 -13.50
N CYS A 30 -25.45 -2.04 -14.03
CA CYS A 30 -25.37 -0.58 -14.11
C CYS A 30 -25.18 0.08 -12.73
N VAL A 31 -25.88 -0.41 -11.70
CA VAL A 31 -25.70 0.08 -10.33
C VAL A 31 -24.29 -0.24 -9.82
N PHE A 32 -23.78 -1.44 -10.07
CA PHE A 32 -22.45 -1.86 -9.63
C PHE A 32 -21.31 -1.04 -10.24
N LEU A 33 -21.49 -0.42 -11.41
CA LEU A 33 -20.51 0.51 -11.97
C LEU A 33 -20.24 1.70 -11.06
N HIS A 34 -21.17 2.07 -10.18
CA HIS A 34 -21.03 3.18 -9.23
C HIS A 34 -20.60 2.74 -7.82
N LEU A 35 -20.44 1.44 -7.57
CA LEU A 35 -20.05 0.89 -6.26
C LEU A 35 -18.58 0.52 -6.19
N THR A 36 -18.05 0.43 -4.98
CA THR A 36 -16.71 -0.09 -4.72
C THR A 36 -16.70 -1.63 -4.83
N PRO A 37 -15.55 -2.24 -5.16
CA PRO A 37 -15.44 -3.71 -5.24
C PRO A 37 -15.91 -4.47 -3.99
N PRO A 38 -15.66 -4.01 -2.74
CA PRO A 38 -16.18 -4.66 -1.54
C PRO A 38 -17.70 -4.58 -1.44
N GLU A 39 -18.31 -3.44 -1.80
CA GLU A 39 -19.78 -3.29 -1.83
C GLU A 39 -20.42 -4.24 -2.85
N ILE A 40 -19.83 -4.35 -4.05
CA ILE A 40 -20.28 -5.32 -5.07
C ILE A 40 -20.23 -6.75 -4.51
N CYS A 41 -19.12 -7.12 -3.87
CA CYS A 41 -18.97 -8.46 -3.26
C CYS A 41 -19.99 -8.71 -2.14
N ASN A 42 -20.32 -7.69 -1.34
CA ASN A 42 -21.32 -7.79 -0.29
C ASN A 42 -22.73 -7.96 -0.87
N LEU A 43 -23.08 -7.15 -1.87
CA LEU A 43 -24.39 -7.20 -2.52
C LEU A 43 -24.61 -8.47 -3.35
N ALA A 44 -23.54 -9.08 -3.88
CA ALA A 44 -23.58 -10.37 -4.57
C ALA A 44 -24.16 -11.52 -3.72
N ARG A 45 -24.22 -11.35 -2.40
CA ARG A 45 -24.74 -12.35 -1.45
C ARG A 45 -26.26 -12.29 -1.28
N LEU A 46 -26.92 -11.22 -1.74
CA LEU A 46 -28.34 -10.97 -1.48
C LEU A 46 -29.27 -11.91 -2.26
N ASN A 47 -29.08 -12.04 -3.57
CA ASN A 47 -29.91 -12.90 -4.42
C ASN A 47 -29.16 -13.34 -5.69
N ARG A 48 -29.81 -14.15 -6.54
CA ARG A 48 -29.22 -14.69 -7.77
C ARG A 48 -28.89 -13.61 -8.79
N ALA A 49 -29.78 -12.65 -9.03
CA ALA A 49 -29.56 -11.59 -10.00
C ALA A 49 -28.33 -10.72 -9.63
N PHE A 50 -28.20 -10.39 -8.34
CA PHE A 50 -27.05 -9.66 -7.83
C PHE A 50 -25.75 -10.47 -7.91
N ARG A 51 -25.82 -11.77 -7.67
CA ARG A 51 -24.66 -12.67 -7.84
C ARG A 51 -24.21 -12.77 -9.29
N GLY A 52 -25.15 -12.88 -10.23
CA GLY A 52 -24.90 -12.90 -11.67
C GLY A 52 -24.26 -11.60 -12.13
N ALA A 53 -24.87 -10.46 -11.81
CA ALA A 53 -24.35 -9.13 -12.11
C ALA A 53 -22.94 -8.90 -11.53
N ALA A 54 -22.68 -9.35 -10.29
CA ALA A 54 -21.38 -9.21 -9.62
C ALA A 54 -20.28 -10.12 -10.21
N SER A 55 -20.64 -10.99 -11.15
CA SER A 55 -19.72 -11.86 -11.87
C SER A 55 -19.51 -11.41 -13.32
N SER A 56 -20.17 -10.33 -13.75
CA SER A 56 -20.04 -9.77 -15.10
C SER A 56 -18.69 -9.08 -15.30
N ASP A 57 -18.00 -9.45 -16.38
CA ASP A 57 -16.72 -8.83 -16.76
C ASP A 57 -16.87 -7.34 -17.09
N ALA A 58 -18.02 -6.89 -17.58
CA ALA A 58 -18.25 -5.46 -17.83
C ALA A 58 -18.17 -4.61 -16.54
N VAL A 59 -18.63 -5.18 -15.42
CA VAL A 59 -18.54 -4.51 -14.10
C VAL A 59 -17.09 -4.41 -13.66
N TRP A 60 -16.33 -5.51 -13.77
CA TRP A 60 -14.96 -5.58 -13.28
C TRP A 60 -13.95 -4.89 -14.20
N GLU A 61 -14.22 -4.78 -15.50
CA GLU A 61 -13.43 -3.95 -16.41
C GLU A 61 -13.40 -2.50 -15.94
N ALA A 62 -14.54 -1.95 -15.54
CA ALA A 62 -14.62 -0.57 -15.04
C ALA A 62 -13.93 -0.38 -13.67
N LYS A 63 -13.55 -1.45 -12.98
CA LYS A 63 -12.82 -1.41 -11.70
C LYS A 63 -11.33 -1.70 -11.86
N LEU A 64 -10.91 -2.21 -13.01
CA LEU A 64 -9.50 -2.46 -13.31
C LEU A 64 -8.86 -1.17 -13.86
N PRO A 65 -7.58 -0.92 -13.53
CA PRO A 65 -6.86 0.18 -14.15
C PRO A 65 -6.59 -0.12 -15.63
N SER A 66 -6.51 0.89 -16.49
CA SER A 66 -6.36 0.72 -17.95
C SER A 66 -5.12 -0.07 -18.36
N ASN A 67 -4.06 -0.04 -17.55
CA ASN A 67 -2.79 -0.74 -17.75
C ASN A 67 -2.74 -2.11 -17.05
N TYR A 68 -3.87 -2.71 -16.64
CA TYR A 68 -3.86 -3.97 -15.87
C TYR A 68 -3.15 -5.12 -16.59
N HIS A 69 -3.11 -5.14 -17.91
CA HIS A 69 -2.35 -6.11 -18.69
C HIS A 69 -0.84 -6.04 -18.39
N HIS A 70 -0.28 -4.82 -18.34
CA HIS A 70 1.11 -4.63 -17.94
C HIS A 70 1.37 -5.11 -16.49
N LEU A 71 0.39 -4.94 -15.60
CA LEU A 71 0.49 -5.45 -14.23
C LEU A 71 0.50 -6.99 -14.20
N LEU A 72 -0.22 -7.65 -15.12
CA LEU A 72 -0.22 -9.10 -15.24
C LEU A 72 1.12 -9.63 -15.78
N ASP A 73 1.76 -8.90 -16.68
CA ASP A 73 3.08 -9.28 -17.22
C ASP A 73 4.20 -9.26 -16.17
N LEU A 74 4.02 -8.45 -15.12
CA LEU A 74 4.93 -8.38 -13.97
C LEU A 74 4.73 -9.53 -12.97
N LEU A 75 3.65 -10.30 -13.07
CA LEU A 75 3.42 -11.43 -12.20
C LEU A 75 4.36 -12.59 -12.55
N PRO A 76 4.78 -13.41 -11.57
CA PRO A 76 5.50 -14.65 -11.87
C PRO A 76 4.67 -15.48 -12.84
N GLN A 77 5.23 -15.78 -14.01
CA GLN A 77 4.56 -16.56 -15.05
C GLN A 77 4.30 -17.98 -14.52
N THR A 78 3.07 -18.24 -14.06
CA THR A 78 2.60 -19.60 -13.81
C THR A 78 2.27 -20.23 -15.16
N ASP A 79 3.14 -21.14 -15.61
CA ASP A 79 3.05 -21.99 -16.80
C ASP A 79 1.87 -21.71 -17.76
N GLY A 80 2.16 -20.96 -18.82
CA GLY A 80 1.71 -21.19 -20.20
C GLY A 80 0.28 -20.86 -20.62
N ASP A 81 -0.75 -21.02 -19.78
CA ASP A 81 -2.15 -21.03 -20.28
C ASP A 81 -3.18 -20.38 -19.35
N THR A 82 -2.76 -19.95 -18.16
CA THR A 82 -3.70 -19.58 -17.09
C THR A 82 -4.21 -18.15 -17.19
N ASN A 83 -3.38 -17.18 -17.62
CA ASN A 83 -3.74 -15.76 -17.58
C ASN A 83 -4.81 -15.35 -18.60
N HIS A 84 -4.92 -16.05 -19.73
CA HIS A 84 -5.89 -15.74 -20.79
C HIS A 84 -7.30 -16.32 -20.55
N LYS A 85 -7.52 -17.10 -19.48
CA LYS A 85 -8.82 -17.70 -19.13
C LYS A 85 -9.43 -17.16 -17.84
N LEU A 86 -8.82 -16.16 -17.21
CA LEU A 86 -9.34 -15.58 -15.97
C LEU A 86 -10.44 -14.55 -16.25
N SER A 87 -11.51 -14.60 -15.46
CA SER A 87 -12.48 -13.51 -15.44
C SER A 87 -11.84 -12.24 -14.90
N LYS A 88 -12.38 -11.07 -15.28
CA LYS A 88 -11.86 -9.77 -14.82
C LYS A 88 -11.99 -9.60 -13.32
N LYS A 89 -13.00 -10.24 -12.72
CA LYS A 89 -13.12 -10.39 -11.27
C LYS A 89 -11.94 -11.14 -10.65
N ALA A 90 -11.51 -12.25 -11.26
CA ALA A 90 -10.38 -13.01 -10.78
C ALA A 90 -9.08 -12.23 -10.94
N ILE A 91 -8.90 -11.54 -12.07
CA ILE A 91 -7.77 -10.62 -12.32
C ILE A 91 -7.71 -9.56 -11.22
N PHE A 92 -8.82 -8.87 -10.94
CA PHE A 92 -8.89 -7.87 -9.88
C PHE A 92 -8.50 -8.47 -8.51
N ALA A 93 -9.02 -9.65 -8.18
CA ALA A 93 -8.75 -10.32 -6.92
C ALA A 93 -7.27 -10.73 -6.77
N ILE A 94 -6.63 -11.15 -7.86
CA ILE A 94 -5.20 -11.45 -7.91
C ILE A 94 -4.42 -10.16 -7.71
N LEU A 95 -4.64 -9.15 -8.54
CA LEU A 95 -3.90 -7.87 -8.49
C LEU A 95 -4.13 -7.10 -7.19
N SER A 96 -5.20 -7.37 -6.44
CA SER A 96 -5.45 -6.81 -5.10
C SER A 96 -4.54 -7.37 -3.99
N ARG A 97 -3.73 -8.39 -4.29
CA ARG A 97 -2.70 -8.92 -3.38
C ARG A 97 -1.35 -8.26 -3.72
N PRO A 98 -0.48 -8.01 -2.72
CA PRO A 98 0.88 -7.54 -2.99
C PRO A 98 1.65 -8.57 -3.83
N HIS A 99 2.19 -8.13 -4.95
CA HIS A 99 3.01 -8.93 -5.85
C HIS A 99 4.43 -8.38 -5.90
N PRO A 100 5.44 -9.14 -5.45
CA PRO A 100 6.83 -8.74 -5.57
C PRO A 100 7.29 -8.78 -7.04
N PHE A 101 8.08 -7.80 -7.42
CA PHE A 101 8.81 -7.75 -8.69
C PHE A 101 10.18 -7.10 -8.43
N ASP A 102 11.03 -7.00 -9.46
CA ASP A 102 12.37 -6.42 -9.33
C ASP A 102 13.20 -7.10 -8.22
N ASP A 103 13.39 -8.42 -8.36
CA ASP A 103 14.03 -9.31 -7.38
C ASP A 103 13.41 -9.25 -5.97
N GLY A 104 12.13 -8.89 -5.91
CA GLY A 104 11.38 -8.74 -4.66
C GLY A 104 11.68 -7.46 -3.90
N ASN A 105 12.42 -6.52 -4.50
CA ASN A 105 12.71 -5.23 -3.90
C ASN A 105 11.56 -4.24 -4.05
N LYS A 106 10.60 -4.51 -4.93
CA LYS A 106 9.41 -3.71 -5.15
C LYS A 106 8.17 -4.59 -5.08
N ALA A 107 7.05 -4.01 -4.68
CA ALA A 107 5.76 -4.70 -4.64
C ALA A 107 4.64 -3.82 -5.18
N LEU A 108 3.76 -4.41 -5.98
CA LEU A 108 2.59 -3.75 -6.58
C LEU A 108 1.29 -4.41 -6.11
N TRP A 109 0.23 -3.62 -5.96
CA TRP A 109 -1.13 -4.13 -5.76
C TRP A 109 -2.17 -3.09 -6.15
N LEU A 110 -3.41 -3.53 -6.33
CA LEU A 110 -4.57 -2.65 -6.42
C LEU A 110 -5.15 -2.42 -5.02
N ASP A 111 -5.44 -1.17 -4.69
CA ASP A 111 -6.25 -0.89 -3.52
C ASP A 111 -7.66 -1.45 -3.71
N LYS A 112 -8.09 -2.28 -2.77
CA LYS A 112 -9.33 -3.06 -2.88
C LYS A 112 -10.59 -2.22 -3.01
N PHE A 113 -10.57 -0.97 -2.55
CA PHE A 113 -11.73 -0.09 -2.55
C PHE A 113 -11.80 0.76 -3.82
N SER A 114 -10.66 1.28 -4.25
CA SER A 114 -10.58 2.20 -5.40
C SER A 114 -10.22 1.52 -6.70
N GLY A 115 -9.62 0.33 -6.67
CA GLY A 115 -9.04 -0.34 -7.84
C GLY A 115 -7.78 0.33 -8.38
N ARG A 116 -7.23 1.31 -7.66
CA ARG A 116 -6.08 2.09 -8.10
C ARG A 116 -4.76 1.40 -7.75
N VAL A 117 -3.76 1.58 -8.60
CA VAL A 117 -2.43 0.98 -8.44
C VAL A 117 -1.71 1.61 -7.26
N CYS A 118 -1.13 0.77 -6.42
CA CYS A 118 -0.27 1.14 -5.31
C CYS A 118 1.07 0.42 -5.46
N MET A 119 2.15 1.07 -5.03
CA MET A 119 3.49 0.51 -5.08
C MET A 119 4.21 0.71 -3.75
N SER A 120 5.10 -0.23 -3.42
CA SER A 120 6.08 -0.07 -2.36
C SER A 120 7.48 -0.50 -2.82
N ILE A 121 8.51 0.17 -2.33
CA ILE A 121 9.93 -0.06 -2.66
C ILE A 121 10.66 -0.31 -1.34
N SER A 122 11.27 -1.48 -1.19
CA SER A 122 12.01 -1.88 0.02
C SER A 122 13.31 -1.10 0.19
N ALA A 123 13.84 -1.08 1.41
CA ALA A 123 15.18 -0.57 1.70
C ALA A 123 16.29 -1.22 0.87
N LYS A 124 16.14 -2.49 0.48
CA LYS A 124 17.09 -3.15 -0.44
C LYS A 124 17.04 -2.62 -1.87
N GLY A 125 15.89 -2.08 -2.29
CA GLY A 125 15.74 -1.42 -3.58
C GLY A 125 16.17 0.05 -3.59
N MET A 126 16.78 0.54 -2.51
CA MET A 126 17.21 1.93 -2.33
C MET A 126 18.74 2.01 -2.20
N ALA A 127 19.32 3.11 -2.66
CA ALA A 127 20.70 3.47 -2.41
C ALA A 127 20.82 4.09 -1.02
N ILE A 128 21.61 3.47 -0.14
CA ILE A 128 21.79 3.91 1.25
C ILE A 128 23.28 4.20 1.48
N THR A 129 23.61 5.41 1.92
CA THR A 129 24.99 5.80 2.21
C THR A 129 25.63 4.87 3.25
N GLY A 130 26.72 4.21 2.85
CA GLY A 130 27.51 3.35 3.75
C GLY A 130 26.87 2.01 4.09
N ILE A 131 25.85 1.57 3.34
CA ILE A 131 25.10 0.32 3.60
C ILE A 131 25.95 -0.95 3.62
N GLU A 132 27.06 -0.96 2.89
CA GLU A 132 27.99 -2.09 2.81
C GLU A 132 28.84 -2.25 4.09
N ASP A 133 28.98 -1.17 4.88
CA ASP A 133 29.74 -1.21 6.13
C ASP A 133 28.83 -1.58 7.29
N ARG A 134 29.05 -2.78 7.84
CA ARG A 134 28.27 -3.34 8.96
C ARG A 134 28.38 -2.52 10.25
N ARG A 135 29.40 -1.66 10.37
CA ARG A 135 29.55 -0.70 11.47
C ARG A 135 28.54 0.44 11.39
N TYR A 136 28.04 0.74 10.19
CA TYR A 136 27.05 1.78 9.95
C TYR A 136 25.65 1.19 9.86
N TRP A 137 25.45 0.17 9.03
CA TRP A 137 24.12 -0.37 8.74
C TRP A 137 24.07 -1.89 8.84
N ASN A 138 22.91 -2.42 9.22
CA ASN A 138 22.67 -3.86 9.23
C ASN A 138 21.32 -4.18 8.62
N TRP A 139 21.26 -5.26 7.86
CA TRP A 139 20.00 -5.85 7.42
C TRP A 139 19.39 -6.66 8.54
N VAL A 140 18.16 -6.32 8.93
CA VAL A 140 17.44 -7.00 10.01
C VAL A 140 16.22 -7.71 9.42
N PRO A 141 16.07 -9.04 9.59
CA PRO A 141 14.86 -9.75 9.21
C PRO A 141 13.65 -9.25 10.00
N THR A 142 12.49 -9.17 9.35
CA THR A 142 11.25 -8.73 10.00
C THR A 142 10.02 -9.42 9.43
N GLU A 143 9.00 -9.52 10.28
CA GLU A 143 7.63 -9.92 9.89
C GLU A 143 6.66 -8.73 9.96
N GLU A 144 7.14 -7.55 10.36
CA GLU A 144 6.34 -6.31 10.50
C GLU A 144 6.30 -5.47 9.20
N SER A 145 6.90 -6.01 8.13
CA SER A 145 6.95 -5.40 6.80
C SER A 145 6.38 -6.34 5.74
N ARG A 146 6.01 -5.77 4.60
CA ARG A 146 5.73 -6.51 3.36
C ARG A 146 7.00 -7.14 2.78
N PHE A 147 8.16 -6.61 3.15
CA PHE A 147 9.46 -7.11 2.75
C PHE A 147 10.11 -7.89 3.90
N PRO A 148 10.90 -8.93 3.60
CA PRO A 148 11.44 -9.81 4.63
C PRO A 148 12.55 -9.16 5.47
N VAL A 149 13.10 -8.02 5.03
CA VAL A 149 14.26 -7.36 5.63
C VAL A 149 14.12 -5.84 5.58
N ILE A 150 14.71 -5.18 6.58
CA ILE A 150 14.79 -3.72 6.70
C ILE A 150 16.25 -3.30 6.93
N ALA A 151 16.56 -2.02 6.69
CA ALA A 151 17.87 -1.44 7.02
C ALA A 151 17.84 -0.82 8.42
N TYR A 152 18.77 -1.21 9.29
CA TYR A 152 18.95 -0.65 10.62
C TYR A 152 20.27 0.12 10.72
N LEU A 153 20.18 1.39 11.07
CA LEU A 153 21.32 2.26 11.31
C LEU A 153 21.89 2.01 12.72
N GLN A 154 23.11 1.48 12.80
CA GLN A 154 23.86 1.42 14.05
C GLN A 154 24.37 2.81 14.43
N GLN A 155 25.21 3.39 13.59
CA GLN A 155 25.80 4.70 13.81
C GLN A 155 26.36 5.29 12.53
N ILE A 156 26.10 6.57 12.23
CA ILE A 156 26.74 7.29 11.12
C ILE A 156 26.75 8.80 11.40
N TRP A 157 27.65 9.54 10.76
CA TRP A 157 27.69 11.00 10.90
C TRP A 157 26.60 11.67 10.05
N TRP A 158 26.51 11.31 8.77
CA TRP A 158 25.46 11.77 7.86
C TRP A 158 24.95 10.59 7.05
N PHE A 159 23.71 10.66 6.58
CA PHE A 159 23.17 9.64 5.70
C PHE A 159 22.25 10.23 4.65
N GLU A 160 22.13 9.50 3.56
CA GLU A 160 21.09 9.64 2.55
C GLU A 160 20.56 8.25 2.21
N VAL A 161 19.24 8.15 2.16
CA VAL A 161 18.52 7.01 1.60
C VAL A 161 17.78 7.55 0.38
N ALA A 162 18.21 7.14 -0.80
CA ALA A 162 17.66 7.61 -2.06
C ALA A 162 17.15 6.44 -2.90
N GLY A 163 16.14 6.70 -3.71
CA GLY A 163 15.61 5.71 -4.63
C GLY A 163 14.89 6.38 -5.79
N GLY A 164 14.53 5.55 -6.76
CA GLY A 164 13.73 5.99 -7.88
C GLY A 164 12.97 4.82 -8.48
N VAL A 165 11.90 5.15 -9.18
CA VAL A 165 11.15 4.19 -9.97
C VAL A 165 10.63 4.86 -11.23
N LYS A 166 10.74 4.14 -12.35
CA LYS A 166 10.08 4.48 -13.60
C LYS A 166 8.96 3.48 -13.80
N PHE A 167 7.72 3.97 -13.87
CA PHE A 167 6.55 3.09 -13.94
C PHE A 167 5.37 3.77 -14.64
N PRO A 168 4.57 3.01 -15.43
CA PRO A 168 3.36 3.53 -16.06
C PRO A 168 2.22 3.63 -15.05
N PHE A 169 2.30 4.58 -14.11
CA PHE A 169 1.20 4.84 -13.18
C PHE A 169 -0.04 5.32 -13.95
N ASN A 170 -1.24 4.96 -13.48
CA ASN A 170 -2.45 5.53 -14.08
C ASN A 170 -2.60 6.99 -13.68
N PRO A 171 -3.25 7.82 -14.51
CA PRO A 171 -3.55 9.19 -14.16
C PRO A 171 -4.31 9.31 -12.83
N ASP A 172 -3.66 9.94 -11.86
CA ASP A 172 -4.17 10.21 -10.50
C ASP A 172 -3.19 11.13 -9.76
N ILE A 173 -3.54 11.53 -8.55
CA ILE A 173 -2.63 12.18 -7.60
C ILE A 173 -2.09 11.12 -6.67
N TYR A 174 -0.77 11.00 -6.58
CA TYR A 174 -0.10 10.02 -5.72
C TYR A 174 0.62 10.71 -4.58
N THR A 175 0.52 10.13 -3.40
CA THR A 175 1.30 10.50 -2.24
C THR A 175 2.49 9.55 -2.06
N LEU A 176 3.68 10.12 -1.87
CA LEU A 176 4.91 9.39 -1.54
C LEU A 176 5.22 9.49 -0.04
N SER A 177 5.55 8.37 0.61
CA SER A 177 5.90 8.33 2.04
C SER A 177 7.00 7.33 2.37
N PHE A 178 7.83 7.65 3.35
CA PHE A 178 8.82 6.75 3.94
C PHE A 178 8.25 6.08 5.19
N ARG A 179 8.34 4.76 5.26
CA ARG A 179 8.00 3.98 6.45
C ARG A 179 9.24 3.74 7.30
N VAL A 180 9.26 4.37 8.48
CA VAL A 180 10.43 4.44 9.36
C VAL A 180 10.03 4.08 10.80
N HIS A 181 10.97 3.51 11.54
CA HIS A 181 10.81 3.19 12.97
C HIS A 181 12.07 3.60 13.73
N LEU A 182 11.90 4.10 14.96
CA LEU A 182 13.02 4.42 15.84
C LEU A 182 13.20 3.33 16.89
N GLY A 183 14.45 2.91 17.07
CA GLY A 183 14.87 1.85 17.96
C GLY A 183 15.07 0.51 17.25
N LYS A 184 15.81 -0.39 17.89
CA LYS A 184 15.95 -1.77 17.42
C LYS A 184 14.81 -2.60 18.00
N PHE A 185 13.89 -3.05 17.17
CA PHE A 185 12.84 -3.95 17.63
C PHE A 185 13.27 -5.42 17.50
N SER A 186 12.79 -6.25 18.42
CA SER A 186 13.04 -7.69 18.47
C SER A 186 11.82 -8.41 19.07
N LYS A 187 11.71 -9.71 18.83
CA LYS A 187 10.72 -10.56 19.49
C LYS A 187 11.38 -11.30 20.64
N ARG A 188 10.85 -11.15 21.85
CA ARG A 188 11.25 -11.91 23.04
C ARG A 188 10.00 -12.56 23.64
N LEU A 189 10.01 -13.89 23.74
CA LEU A 189 8.87 -14.68 24.26
C LEU A 189 7.53 -14.36 23.56
N GLY A 190 7.57 -14.21 22.23
CA GLY A 190 6.38 -13.88 21.42
C GLY A 190 5.88 -12.44 21.56
N ARG A 191 6.49 -11.61 22.43
CA ARG A 191 6.17 -10.20 22.58
C ARG A 191 7.17 -9.33 21.83
N ARG A 192 6.66 -8.24 21.24
CA ARG A 192 7.46 -7.21 20.60
C ARG A 192 8.14 -6.36 21.66
N VAL A 193 9.46 -6.19 21.55
CA VAL A 193 10.28 -5.37 22.45
C VAL A 193 11.11 -4.41 21.59
N CYS A 194 11.16 -3.14 21.98
CA CYS A 194 12.00 -2.13 21.34
C CYS A 194 13.14 -1.73 22.29
N ASN A 195 14.38 -1.74 21.79
CA ASN A 195 15.54 -1.21 22.49
C ASN A 195 15.95 0.12 21.84
N PHE A 196 16.15 1.16 22.67
CA PHE A 196 16.51 2.51 22.28
C PHE A 196 17.92 2.91 22.72
N GLU A 197 18.71 1.99 23.29
CA GLU A 197 20.06 2.24 23.81
C GLU A 197 20.99 2.89 22.77
N HIS A 198 20.78 2.58 21.49
CA HIS A 198 21.58 3.12 20.38
C HIS A 198 20.85 4.21 19.59
N THR A 199 19.68 4.67 20.05
CA THR A 199 18.91 5.73 19.38
C THR A 199 19.40 7.10 19.84
N HIS A 200 20.00 7.86 18.92
CA HIS A 200 20.59 9.17 19.21
C HIS A 200 20.72 10.02 17.92
N GLY A 201 20.81 11.35 18.06
CA GLY A 201 21.20 12.29 16.99
C GLY A 201 20.10 12.66 15.99
N LEU A 202 18.94 11.99 16.06
CA LEU A 202 17.78 12.20 15.18
C LEU A 202 16.82 13.30 15.66
N ASP A 203 17.08 13.83 16.86
CA ASP A 203 16.43 14.95 17.55
C ASP A 203 17.19 16.27 17.35
N ILE A 204 18.46 16.22 16.93
CA ILE A 204 19.34 17.41 16.87
C ILE A 204 19.07 18.28 15.65
N LYS A 205 18.81 17.66 14.49
CA LYS A 205 18.49 18.36 13.24
C LYS A 205 17.36 17.64 12.51
N PRO A 206 16.51 18.36 11.78
CA PRO A 206 15.44 17.72 11.04
C PRO A 206 16.01 16.83 9.93
N VAL A 207 15.33 15.72 9.69
CA VAL A 207 15.53 14.90 8.51
C VAL A 207 14.73 15.52 7.37
N ARG A 208 15.38 15.70 6.23
CA ARG A 208 14.76 16.21 5.02
C ARG A 208 14.33 15.06 4.14
N PHE A 209 13.09 15.13 3.68
CA PHE A 209 12.52 14.25 2.69
C PHE A 209 12.28 15.05 1.41
N GLU A 210 12.66 14.51 0.27
CA GLU A 210 12.50 15.16 -1.03
C GLU A 210 11.89 14.16 -2.03
N LEU A 211 11.07 14.67 -2.94
CA LEU A 211 10.66 13.95 -4.15
C LEU A 211 10.82 14.86 -5.37
N SER A 212 11.08 14.24 -6.51
CA SER A 212 11.09 14.90 -7.83
C SER A 212 10.59 13.95 -8.91
N THR A 213 9.99 14.49 -9.96
CA THR A 213 9.49 13.73 -11.11
C THR A 213 10.16 14.18 -12.42
N SER A 214 10.11 13.34 -13.45
CA SER A 214 10.69 13.65 -14.77
C SER A 214 10.09 14.87 -15.47
N ASP A 215 8.84 15.21 -15.15
CA ASP A 215 8.12 16.40 -15.65
C ASP A 215 8.36 17.65 -14.79
N GLY A 216 9.24 17.57 -13.79
CA GLY A 216 9.72 18.72 -13.02
C GLY A 216 8.94 19.05 -11.75
N GLN A 217 7.96 18.22 -11.34
CA GLN A 217 7.32 18.39 -10.04
C GLN A 217 8.31 18.08 -8.92
N GLN A 218 8.22 18.82 -7.81
CA GLN A 218 9.09 18.66 -6.65
C GLN A 218 8.30 18.91 -5.36
N ALA A 219 8.62 18.16 -4.32
CA ALA A 219 8.17 18.46 -2.96
C ALA A 219 9.28 18.15 -1.96
N SER A 220 9.31 18.92 -0.87
CA SER A 220 10.25 18.72 0.23
C SER A 220 9.55 18.94 1.55
N THR A 221 9.82 18.06 2.52
CA THR A 221 9.36 18.20 3.90
C THR A 221 10.53 17.98 4.85
N GLU A 222 10.48 18.60 6.02
CA GLU A 222 11.49 18.46 7.07
C GLU A 222 10.79 18.20 8.39
N CYS A 223 11.28 17.23 9.16
CA CYS A 223 10.81 17.00 10.52
C CYS A 223 11.86 16.31 11.37
N PHE A 224 11.73 16.44 12.69
CA PHE A 224 12.51 15.66 13.63
C PHE A 224 11.91 14.26 13.73
N LEU A 225 12.74 13.22 13.55
CA LEU A 225 12.24 11.85 13.68
C LEU A 225 12.03 11.49 15.15
N ASP A 226 12.93 11.96 16.01
CA ASP A 226 12.92 11.70 17.44
C ASP A 226 12.47 12.94 18.21
N ASP A 227 11.25 13.34 17.95
CA ASP A 227 10.64 14.48 18.61
C ASP A 227 10.07 14.04 19.95
N THR A 228 10.74 14.46 21.03
CA THR A 228 10.38 14.15 22.42
C THR A 228 9.27 15.06 22.97
N GLU A 229 8.73 15.99 22.18
CA GLU A 229 7.66 16.86 22.64
C GLU A 229 6.36 16.07 22.88
N GLN A 230 5.80 16.25 24.08
CA GLN A 230 4.66 15.51 24.59
C GLN A 230 3.37 15.93 23.88
N ASP A 231 2.89 15.14 22.93
CA ASP A 231 1.48 15.23 22.52
C ASP A 231 0.61 14.65 23.64
N GLY A 232 0.05 15.56 24.45
CA GLY A 232 -1.11 15.47 25.35
C GLY A 232 -1.46 14.15 26.06
N ALA A 233 -1.56 14.19 27.39
CA ALA A 233 -2.24 13.28 28.34
C ALA A 233 -2.00 11.75 28.28
N ASN A 234 -1.51 11.19 27.17
CA ASN A 234 -1.34 9.75 26.94
C ASN A 234 0.05 9.37 26.40
N GLY A 235 1.05 10.25 26.47
CA GLY A 235 2.48 9.89 26.45
C GLY A 235 2.94 8.90 25.36
N ASN A 236 2.31 8.91 24.18
CA ASN A 236 2.68 8.01 23.08
C ASN A 236 3.98 8.52 22.47
N HIS A 237 5.10 8.04 22.99
CA HIS A 237 6.41 8.26 22.38
C HIS A 237 6.36 7.78 20.92
N LYS A 238 6.79 8.62 19.95
CA LYS A 238 6.97 8.23 18.53
C LYS A 238 7.91 7.02 18.40
N ARG A 239 8.80 6.86 19.38
CA ARG A 239 9.69 5.72 19.53
C ARG A 239 8.92 4.41 19.66
N GLY A 240 9.39 3.39 18.95
CA GLY A 240 8.83 2.05 19.05
C GLY A 240 7.67 1.77 18.10
N CYS A 241 7.17 2.73 17.32
CA CYS A 241 6.11 2.51 16.33
C CYS A 241 6.63 2.72 14.90
N TRP A 242 6.01 2.04 13.94
CA TRP A 242 6.22 2.33 12.52
C TRP A 242 5.43 3.57 12.14
N ILE A 243 6.09 4.54 11.52
CA ILE A 243 5.49 5.82 11.12
C ILE A 243 5.73 6.02 9.62
N ASP A 244 4.68 6.42 8.91
CA ASP A 244 4.73 6.79 7.49
C ASP A 244 4.90 8.31 7.34
N TYR A 245 6.13 8.75 7.13
CA TYR A 245 6.49 10.15 6.90
C TYR A 245 6.14 10.56 5.47
N LYS A 246 5.16 11.47 5.31
CA LYS A 246 4.75 12.00 4.00
C LYS A 246 5.85 12.91 3.45
N VAL A 247 6.30 12.61 2.24
CA VAL A 247 7.26 13.45 1.49
C VAL A 247 6.53 14.53 0.71
N GLY A 248 5.46 14.14 0.02
CA GLY A 248 4.67 15.06 -0.79
C GLY A 248 3.73 14.30 -1.72
N GLU A 249 3.09 15.06 -2.60
CA GLU A 249 2.20 14.55 -3.64
C GLU A 249 2.74 14.94 -5.01
N PHE A 250 2.46 14.11 -6.01
CA PHE A 250 2.73 14.39 -7.40
C PHE A 250 1.58 13.89 -8.27
N ILE A 251 1.40 14.52 -9.43
CA ILE A 251 0.32 14.25 -10.36
C ILE A 251 0.87 13.41 -11.50
N VAL A 252 0.14 12.36 -11.89
CA VAL A 252 0.41 11.61 -13.12
C VAL A 252 -0.62 12.04 -14.17
N SER A 253 -0.16 12.58 -15.29
CA SER A 253 -1.00 12.98 -16.41
C SER A 253 -1.19 11.83 -17.41
N GLU A 254 -2.17 11.95 -18.31
CA GLU A 254 -2.40 10.95 -19.38
C GLU A 254 -1.36 11.03 -20.52
N SER A 255 -0.51 12.06 -20.52
CA SER A 255 0.39 12.37 -21.64
C SER A 255 1.64 11.51 -21.69
N ASP A 256 2.12 11.02 -20.54
CA ASP A 256 3.39 10.32 -20.44
C ASP A 256 3.17 8.81 -20.30
N PRO A 257 3.87 7.97 -21.10
CA PRO A 257 3.71 6.53 -21.02
C PRO A 257 4.27 5.95 -19.71
N GLU A 258 5.26 6.60 -19.11
CA GLU A 258 5.86 6.21 -17.84
C GLU A 258 6.26 7.45 -17.03
N THR A 259 5.96 7.45 -15.74
CA THR A 259 6.42 8.49 -14.81
C THR A 259 7.68 8.01 -14.10
N GLU A 260 8.76 8.78 -14.19
CA GLU A 260 9.94 8.58 -13.34
C GLU A 260 9.80 9.44 -12.08
N VAL A 261 9.84 8.79 -10.92
CA VAL A 261 9.78 9.44 -9.60
C VAL A 261 11.06 9.12 -8.86
N ARG A 262 11.76 10.15 -8.39
CA ARG A 262 12.94 10.03 -7.51
C ARG A 262 12.61 10.60 -6.15
N PHE A 263 13.19 10.01 -5.11
CA PHE A 263 12.92 10.42 -3.74
C PHE A 263 14.17 10.22 -2.87
N SER A 264 14.27 10.99 -1.80
CA SER A 264 15.34 10.85 -0.81
C SER A 264 14.86 11.17 0.60
N MET A 265 15.56 10.60 1.57
CA MET A 265 15.50 10.93 2.98
C MET A 265 16.94 11.13 3.45
N LYS A 266 17.29 12.33 3.92
CA LYS A 266 18.67 12.66 4.28
C LYS A 266 18.77 13.54 5.52
N GLN A 267 19.85 13.34 6.26
CA GLN A 267 20.25 14.20 7.35
C GLN A 267 21.75 14.48 7.19
N ILE A 268 22.06 15.65 6.63
CA ILE A 268 23.43 16.07 6.34
C ILE A 268 23.94 16.88 7.53
N ASP A 269 24.56 16.19 8.48
CA ASP A 269 25.13 16.82 9.67
C ASP A 269 26.31 16.04 10.22
N CYS A 270 27.53 16.51 10.02
CA CYS A 270 28.72 15.81 10.49
C CYS A 270 29.14 16.20 11.92
N THR A 271 28.29 16.93 12.67
CA THR A 271 28.64 17.39 14.03
C THR A 271 28.30 16.37 15.12
N HIS A 272 27.25 15.58 14.92
CA HIS A 272 26.79 14.58 15.88
C HIS A 272 26.52 13.26 15.17
N SER A 273 26.93 12.13 15.76
CA SER A 273 26.56 10.83 15.22
C SER A 273 25.08 10.56 15.41
N LYS A 274 24.52 9.72 14.54
CA LYS A 274 23.11 9.34 14.49
C LYS A 274 23.02 7.83 14.49
N GLY A 275 22.06 7.28 15.24
CA GLY A 275 21.87 5.84 15.34
C GLY A 275 20.45 5.46 15.71
N GLY A 276 20.12 4.17 15.54
CA GLY A 276 18.84 3.61 15.96
C GLY A 276 17.68 3.88 15.00
N LEU A 277 17.94 4.12 13.72
CA LEU A 277 16.94 4.32 12.67
C LEU A 277 16.67 3.00 11.92
N CYS A 278 15.42 2.55 11.89
CA CYS A 278 14.95 1.47 11.03
C CYS A 278 14.27 2.05 9.78
N VAL A 279 14.75 1.69 8.60
CA VAL A 279 14.15 2.06 7.31
C VAL A 279 13.55 0.82 6.68
N ASP A 280 12.25 0.85 6.44
CA ASP A 280 11.53 -0.27 5.85
C ASP A 280 11.36 -0.11 4.34
N SER A 281 10.56 0.86 3.94
CA SER A 281 10.14 1.02 2.55
C SER A 281 9.66 2.42 2.25
N VAL A 282 9.59 2.74 0.96
CA VAL A 282 8.85 3.87 0.42
C VAL A 282 7.54 3.36 -0.18
N SER A 283 6.45 4.09 0.00
CA SER A 283 5.15 3.78 -0.58
C SER A 283 4.69 4.91 -1.49
N ILE A 284 4.16 4.55 -2.66
CA ILE A 284 3.53 5.43 -3.64
C ILE A 284 2.08 4.97 -3.76
N ILE A 285 1.16 5.75 -3.20
CA ILE A 285 -0.25 5.38 -3.06
C ILE A 285 -1.12 6.57 -3.51
N PRO A 286 -2.21 6.33 -4.25
CA PRO A 286 -3.17 7.38 -4.59
C PRO A 286 -3.64 8.17 -3.36
N SER A 287 -3.62 9.50 -3.43
CA SER A 287 -3.87 10.39 -2.27
C SER A 287 -5.26 10.15 -1.66
N ASN A 288 -6.29 9.97 -2.49
CA ASN A 288 -7.66 9.67 -2.09
C ASN A 288 -7.82 8.34 -1.32
N VAL A 289 -6.97 7.34 -1.58
CA VAL A 289 -6.92 6.06 -0.85
C VAL A 289 -6.35 6.26 0.54
N ARG A 290 -5.34 7.14 0.67
CA ARG A 290 -4.69 7.42 1.94
C ARG A 290 -5.63 8.14 2.92
N GLU A 291 -6.36 9.14 2.46
CA GLU A 291 -7.32 9.89 3.30
C GLU A 291 -8.36 8.97 3.95
N ARG A 292 -8.86 7.99 3.20
CA ARG A 292 -9.80 6.99 3.72
C ARG A 292 -9.19 6.15 4.84
N ARG A 293 -7.92 5.73 4.72
CA ARG A 293 -7.24 4.96 5.79
C ARG A 293 -6.99 5.78 7.05
N GLY A 294 -6.76 7.10 6.92
CA GLY A 294 -6.62 8.00 8.06
C GLY A 294 -7.94 8.28 8.79
N GLY A 295 -9.07 8.21 8.09
CA GLY A 295 -10.41 8.44 8.66
C GLY A 295 -10.94 7.33 9.58
N PHE A 296 -10.36 6.13 9.55
CA PHE A 296 -10.76 4.99 10.40
C PHE A 296 -9.99 4.90 11.73
N LEU A 297 -9.17 5.90 12.06
CA LEU A 297 -8.39 5.99 13.31
C LEU A 297 -8.89 7.12 14.24
N LYS A 298 -10.16 7.49 14.16
CA LYS A 298 -10.84 8.38 15.12
C LYS A 298 -11.95 7.65 15.85
#